data_AF-A0A938WC48-F1
#
_entry.id   AF-A0A938WC48-F1
#
_cell.length_a   1.000
_cell.length_b   1.000
_cell.length_c   1.000
_cell.angle_alpha   90.00
_cell.angle_beta   90.00
_cell.angle_gamma   90.00
#
_symmetry.space_group_name_H-M   'P 1'
#
loop_
_entity.id
_entity.type
_entity.pdbx_description
1 polymer ?
#
loop_
_entity_poly.entity_id
_entity_poly.type
_entity_poly.pdbx_seq_one_letter_code
_entity_poly.pdbx_strand_id
1 'polypeptide(L)'
;MPFSAWYVDRSLEPLTTAQMLLSAIPATVSGVKAVVRQELMNLGLPIDLLQLVYVNGEWLYRFEKVLGLEGLVVLAVLVYAQGVGSLRLRFIPALAGLCSAAALTLGLGWGSQIALANALKDSYRNDDRLLALSSNRSGMKPAERRSAWPAAPVTLQMIQARGVLRAGVQRDALPWSYRNTKGDLVGFDVDLLKSLAKNLGVRLELREAPLKQLEAELDQGELDLVAGGIQNTPTRAVHHELSRSYQALNLALVVTDDRVRELQGGNQSPPRRTITLAVADELLISYGLEAQISKSLGEAGQRARVVLVPIASNEAFFTTEGQRSFDGLLVPAEAGAGLAVIHPRTTLITPFGRELSSELVWMVGGRDAGFRRYLNGWLTREISLGRIQELFNYWILLKPLLLRPQPAIKQQACSPNRQRRAGGTGRPPFRPRRASPRAAACCC
;
A
#
# COMPACT_ATOMS: atom_id res chain seq x y z
N MET A 1 -9.24 -5.47 22.04
CA MET A 1 -8.54 -4.24 22.44
C MET A 1 -7.04 -4.29 22.21
N PRO A 2 -6.24 -5.14 22.90
CA PRO A 2 -4.81 -5.25 22.59
C PRO A 2 -4.55 -5.63 21.12
N PHE A 3 -5.35 -6.57 20.60
CA PHE A 3 -5.34 -6.91 19.18
C PHE A 3 -5.71 -5.72 18.28
N SER A 4 -6.69 -4.91 18.66
CA SER A 4 -7.12 -3.75 17.87
C SER A 4 -6.06 -2.64 17.85
N ALA A 5 -5.34 -2.44 18.95
CA ALA A 5 -4.22 -1.51 19.04
C ALA A 5 -2.99 -2.04 18.28
N TRP A 6 -2.68 -3.34 18.42
CA TRP A 6 -1.66 -4.02 17.62
C TRP A 6 -1.98 -4.00 16.11
N TYR A 7 -3.25 -4.19 15.74
CA TYR A 7 -3.72 -4.15 14.36
C TYR A 7 -3.51 -2.78 13.70
N VAL A 8 -3.48 -1.70 14.49
CA VAL A 8 -3.10 -0.35 14.03
C VAL A 8 -1.71 0.06 14.50
N ASP A 9 -0.89 -0.92 14.90
CA ASP A 9 0.51 -0.77 15.32
C ASP A 9 0.74 0.31 16.41
N ARG A 10 -0.26 0.49 17.29
CA ARG A 10 -0.15 1.29 18.51
C ARG A 10 0.29 0.43 19.68
N SER A 11 1.45 0.76 20.26
CA SER A 11 1.87 0.21 21.54
C SER A 11 0.98 0.75 22.67
N LEU A 12 0.24 -0.14 23.34
CA LEU A 12 -0.45 0.20 24.58
C LEU A 12 0.57 0.16 25.73
N GLU A 13 0.54 1.16 26.60
CA GLU A 13 1.35 1.09 27.82
C GLU A 13 0.85 -0.06 28.72
N PRO A 14 1.74 -0.67 29.52
CA PRO A 14 1.36 -1.73 30.44
C PRO A 14 0.25 -1.31 31.42
N LEU A 15 0.26 -0.06 31.87
CA LEU A 15 -0.74 0.50 32.78
C LEU A 15 -2.11 0.63 32.11
N THR A 16 -2.15 1.12 30.86
CA THR A 16 -3.38 1.21 30.08
C THR A 16 -3.97 -0.18 29.83
N THR A 17 -3.12 -1.16 29.56
CA THR A 17 -3.52 -2.57 29.39
C THR A 17 -4.13 -3.13 30.67
N ALA A 18 -3.57 -2.80 31.84
CA ALA A 18 -4.12 -3.20 33.14
C ALA A 18 -5.48 -2.53 33.44
N GLN A 19 -5.63 -1.25 33.11
CA GLN A 19 -6.91 -0.53 33.25
C GLN A 19 -7.99 -1.13 32.34
N MET A 20 -7.64 -1.57 31.13
CA MET A 20 -8.56 -2.25 30.24
C MET A 20 -9.04 -3.62 30.76
N LEU A 21 -8.19 -4.34 31.49
CA LEU A 21 -8.60 -5.59 32.15
C LEU A 21 -9.62 -5.32 33.27
N LEU A 22 -9.48 -4.20 33.98
CA LEU A 22 -10.45 -3.76 34.98
C LEU A 22 -11.78 -3.33 34.35
N SER A 23 -11.76 -2.68 33.18
CA SER A 23 -13.00 -2.30 32.47
C SER A 23 -13.73 -3.48 31.81
N ALA A 24 -13.10 -4.66 31.72
CA ALA A 24 -13.75 -5.90 31.31
C ALA A 24 -14.81 -6.39 32.32
N ILE A 25 -14.71 -6.00 33.60
CA ILE A 25 -15.67 -6.38 34.65
C ILE A 25 -17.05 -5.70 34.41
N PRO A 26 -17.15 -4.38 34.18
CA PRO A 26 -18.39 -3.77 33.70
C PRO A 26 -18.93 -4.37 32.39
N ALA A 27 -18.06 -4.88 31.52
CA ALA A 27 -18.45 -5.41 30.20
C ALA A 27 -19.31 -6.69 30.29
N THR A 28 -19.16 -7.47 31.36
CA THR A 28 -19.99 -8.68 31.57
C THR A 28 -21.43 -8.34 31.92
N VAL A 29 -21.70 -7.13 32.41
CA VAL A 29 -23.03 -6.65 32.78
C VAL A 29 -23.61 -5.70 31.73
N SER A 30 -22.78 -4.83 31.15
CA SER A 30 -23.21 -3.78 30.20
C SER A 30 -23.13 -4.18 28.72
N GLY A 31 -22.58 -5.36 28.43
CA GLY A 31 -22.41 -5.88 27.07
C GLY A 31 -21.07 -5.46 26.46
N VAL A 32 -20.35 -6.44 25.91
CA VAL A 32 -18.98 -6.29 25.38
C VAL A 32 -18.89 -5.17 24.34
N LYS A 33 -19.92 -4.99 23.51
CA LYS A 33 -19.95 -3.97 22.45
C LYS A 33 -19.94 -2.54 22.98
N ALA A 34 -20.63 -2.28 24.09
CA ALA A 34 -20.70 -0.95 24.69
C ALA A 34 -19.34 -0.54 25.28
N VAL A 35 -18.71 -1.45 26.02
CA VAL A 35 -17.38 -1.22 26.61
C VAL A 35 -16.31 -1.11 25.53
N VAL A 36 -16.34 -1.97 24.50
CA VAL A 36 -15.38 -1.88 23.39
C VAL A 36 -15.53 -0.54 22.66
N ARG A 37 -16.76 -0.08 22.39
CA ARG A 37 -16.98 1.24 21.78
C ARG A 37 -16.40 2.37 22.63
N GLN A 38 -16.71 2.37 23.93
CA GLN A 38 -16.24 3.39 24.87
C GLN A 38 -14.71 3.46 24.92
N GLU A 39 -14.05 2.31 25.04
CA GLU A 39 -12.61 2.22 25.16
C GLU A 39 -11.87 2.57 23.86
N LEU A 40 -12.45 2.26 22.69
CA LEU A 40 -11.90 2.70 21.41
C LEU A 40 -11.90 4.23 21.33
N MET A 41 -12.98 4.87 21.77
CA MET A 41 -13.08 6.33 21.82
C MET A 41 -12.10 6.93 22.84
N ASN A 42 -11.98 6.35 24.04
CA ASN A 42 -11.06 6.82 25.07
C ASN A 42 -9.59 6.76 24.60
N LEU A 43 -9.24 5.74 23.81
CA LEU A 43 -7.90 5.61 23.23
C LEU A 43 -7.71 6.41 21.94
N GLY A 44 -8.74 7.05 21.39
CA GLY A 44 -8.65 7.71 20.08
C GLY A 44 -8.37 6.75 18.93
N LEU A 45 -8.78 5.48 19.08
CA LEU A 45 -8.70 4.48 18.02
C LEU A 45 -9.92 4.61 17.08
N PRO A 46 -9.79 4.30 15.78
CA PRO A 46 -10.91 4.38 14.84
C PRO A 46 -12.10 3.52 15.30
N ILE A 47 -13.29 4.13 15.35
CA ILE A 47 -14.53 3.45 15.75
C ILE A 47 -14.85 2.25 14.85
N ASP A 48 -14.37 2.28 13.60
CA ASP A 48 -14.57 1.23 12.60
C ASP A 48 -13.88 -0.09 12.95
N LEU A 49 -12.94 -0.08 13.89
CA LEU A 49 -12.39 -1.31 14.49
C LEU A 49 -13.46 -2.10 15.25
N LEU A 50 -14.63 -1.52 15.56
CA LEU A 50 -15.80 -2.28 16.00
C LEU A 50 -16.20 -3.33 14.97
N GLN A 51 -15.98 -3.11 13.67
CA GLN A 51 -16.33 -4.09 12.63
C GLN A 51 -15.62 -5.43 12.83
N LEU A 52 -14.38 -5.44 13.33
CA LEU A 52 -13.66 -6.67 13.70
C LEU A 52 -14.40 -7.47 14.79
N VAL A 53 -15.13 -6.79 15.67
CA VAL A 53 -15.96 -7.40 16.71
C VAL A 53 -17.36 -7.76 16.17
N TYR A 54 -17.90 -6.97 15.23
CA TYR A 54 -19.21 -7.20 14.60
C TYR A 54 -19.22 -8.36 13.60
N VAL A 55 -18.13 -8.62 12.88
CA VAL A 55 -18.04 -9.72 11.90
C VAL A 55 -18.25 -11.09 12.56
N ASN A 56 -18.01 -11.21 13.88
CA ASN A 56 -18.27 -12.41 14.67
C ASN A 56 -19.58 -12.34 15.49
N GLY A 57 -20.49 -11.43 15.15
CA GLY A 57 -21.63 -11.03 16.00
C GLY A 57 -22.59 -12.15 16.41
N GLU A 58 -22.81 -13.16 15.56
CA GLU A 58 -23.71 -14.29 15.85
C GLU A 58 -23.10 -15.23 16.90
N TRP A 59 -21.80 -15.52 16.78
CA TRP A 59 -21.08 -16.39 17.72
C TRP A 59 -20.87 -15.70 19.07
N LEU A 60 -20.42 -14.45 19.06
CA LEU A 60 -20.21 -13.70 20.29
C LEU A 60 -21.50 -13.56 21.10
N TYR A 61 -22.63 -13.30 20.42
CA TYR A 61 -23.94 -13.20 21.08
C TYR A 61 -24.36 -14.51 21.75
N ARG A 62 -24.11 -15.66 21.11
CA ARG A 62 -24.40 -16.98 21.70
C ARG A 62 -23.54 -17.25 22.93
N PHE A 63 -22.25 -16.92 22.89
CA PHE A 63 -21.36 -17.05 24.04
C PHE A 63 -21.76 -16.12 25.19
N GLU A 64 -22.14 -14.88 24.90
CA GLU A 64 -22.62 -13.91 25.89
C GLU A 64 -23.87 -14.44 26.63
N LYS A 65 -24.81 -15.06 25.90
CA LYS A 65 -25.99 -15.68 26.50
C LYS A 65 -25.66 -16.89 27.38
N VAL A 66 -24.70 -17.72 26.98
CA VAL A 66 -24.27 -18.89 27.77
C VAL A 66 -23.56 -18.45 29.06
N LEU A 67 -22.63 -17.49 28.97
CA LEU A 67 -21.96 -16.93 30.16
C LEU A 67 -22.95 -16.24 31.11
N GLY A 68 -23.89 -15.48 30.56
CA GLY A 68 -24.95 -14.85 31.34
C GLY A 68 -25.81 -15.88 32.08
N LEU A 69 -26.14 -17.00 31.43
CA LEU A 69 -26.89 -18.10 32.03
C LEU A 69 -26.08 -18.79 33.15
N GLU A 70 -24.80 -19.06 32.91
CA GLU A 70 -23.89 -19.67 33.88
C GLU A 70 -23.78 -18.82 35.15
N GLY A 71 -23.57 -17.50 35.01
CA GLY A 71 -23.52 -16.57 36.14
C GLY A 71 -24.82 -16.56 36.94
N LEU A 72 -25.97 -16.63 36.26
CA LEU A 72 -27.29 -16.68 36.90
C LEU A 72 -27.52 -17.99 37.67
N VAL A 73 -27.06 -19.11 37.12
CA VAL A 73 -27.11 -20.43 37.79
C VAL A 73 -26.21 -20.43 39.01
N VAL A 74 -24.98 -19.92 38.90
CA VAL A 74 -24.04 -19.82 40.03
C VAL A 74 -24.62 -18.92 41.13
N LEU A 75 -25.19 -17.77 40.76
CA LEU A 75 -25.85 -16.87 41.71
C LEU A 75 -27.03 -17.56 42.41
N ALA A 76 -27.88 -18.27 41.66
CA ALA A 76 -29.02 -18.99 42.21
C ALA A 76 -28.59 -20.09 43.20
N VAL A 77 -27.53 -20.84 42.86
CA VAL A 77 -26.96 -21.87 43.75
C VAL A 77 -26.37 -21.24 45.01
N LEU A 78 -25.66 -20.11 44.90
CA LEU A 78 -25.12 -19.40 46.06
C LEU A 78 -26.22 -18.88 46.99
N VAL A 79 -27.27 -18.26 46.43
CA VAL A 79 -28.42 -17.77 47.21
C VAL A 79 -29.14 -18.92 47.91
N TYR A 80 -29.36 -20.05 47.22
CA TYR A 80 -29.96 -21.25 47.81
C TYR A 80 -29.08 -21.83 48.93
N ALA A 81 -27.78 -21.98 48.69
CA ALA A 81 -26.84 -22.50 49.68
C ALA A 81 -26.72 -21.60 50.93
N GLN A 82 -26.95 -20.28 50.76
CA GLN A 82 -27.00 -19.31 51.86
C GLN A 82 -28.30 -19.47 52.64
N GLY A 83 -29.44 -19.62 51.96
CA GLY A 83 -30.75 -19.86 52.60
C GLY A 83 -30.82 -21.15 53.40
N VAL A 84 -30.09 -22.19 53.00
CA VAL A 84 -29.98 -23.47 53.72
C VAL A 84 -28.92 -23.43 54.84
N GLY A 85 -28.16 -22.34 54.97
CA GLY A 85 -27.12 -22.19 56.01
C GLY A 85 -25.88 -23.07 55.81
N SER A 86 -25.72 -23.71 54.64
CA SER A 86 -24.56 -24.57 54.33
C SER A 86 -23.32 -23.80 53.87
N LEU A 87 -23.48 -22.51 53.53
CA LEU A 87 -22.40 -21.65 53.05
C LEU A 87 -21.52 -21.15 54.20
N ARG A 88 -20.37 -21.81 54.40
CA ARG A 88 -19.29 -21.29 55.25
C ARG A 88 -18.19 -20.70 54.38
N LEU A 89 -18.18 -19.38 54.23
CA LEU A 89 -17.13 -18.67 53.51
C LEU A 89 -15.81 -18.73 54.28
N ARG A 90 -14.90 -19.58 53.81
CA ARG A 90 -13.51 -19.61 54.29
C ARG A 90 -12.67 -18.69 53.42
N PHE A 91 -12.23 -17.57 53.99
CA PHE A 91 -11.56 -16.49 53.25
C PHE A 91 -10.29 -16.94 52.52
N ILE A 92 -9.46 -17.76 53.18
CA ILE A 92 -8.16 -18.20 52.65
C ILE A 92 -8.30 -19.08 51.38
N PRO A 93 -9.07 -20.18 51.38
CA PRO A 93 -9.25 -20.99 50.17
C PRO A 93 -10.05 -20.28 49.08
N ALA A 94 -10.97 -19.38 49.42
CA ALA A 94 -11.68 -18.57 48.43
C ALA A 94 -10.73 -17.61 47.70
N LEU A 95 -9.83 -16.95 48.43
CA LEU A 95 -8.82 -16.07 47.86
C LEU A 95 -7.83 -16.86 46.98
N ALA A 96 -7.40 -18.04 47.42
CA ALA A 96 -6.53 -18.93 46.63
C ALA A 96 -7.21 -19.39 45.33
N GLY A 97 -8.51 -19.73 45.38
CA GLY A 97 -9.31 -20.04 44.19
C GLY A 97 -9.41 -18.86 43.22
N LEU A 98 -9.58 -17.65 43.73
CA LEU A 98 -9.67 -16.44 42.91
C LEU A 98 -8.32 -16.08 42.26
N CYS A 99 -7.23 -16.18 43.02
CA CYS A 99 -5.87 -15.97 42.50
C CYS A 99 -5.48 -17.02 41.45
N SER A 100 -5.84 -18.29 41.65
CA SER A 100 -5.55 -19.35 40.67
C SER A 100 -6.37 -19.19 39.38
N ALA A 101 -7.64 -18.80 39.47
CA ALA A 101 -8.46 -18.45 38.32
C ALA A 101 -7.89 -17.23 37.55
N ALA A 102 -7.43 -16.20 38.26
CA ALA A 102 -6.78 -15.03 37.66
C ALA A 102 -5.44 -15.41 36.99
N ALA A 103 -4.64 -16.27 37.61
CA ALA A 103 -3.39 -16.75 37.02
C ALA A 103 -3.63 -17.58 35.74
N LEU A 104 -4.68 -18.42 35.73
CA LEU A 104 -5.08 -19.20 34.54
C LEU A 104 -5.54 -18.30 33.39
N THR A 105 -6.37 -17.30 33.66
CA THR A 105 -6.86 -16.38 32.61
C THR A 105 -5.75 -15.50 32.06
N LEU A 106 -4.87 -14.99 32.92
CA LEU A 106 -3.68 -14.25 32.50
C LEU A 106 -2.72 -15.14 31.70
N GLY A 107 -2.50 -16.39 32.13
CA GLY A 107 -1.65 -17.36 31.43
C GLY A 107 -2.19 -17.74 30.05
N LEU A 108 -3.49 -18.05 29.94
CA LEU A 108 -4.15 -18.31 28.65
C LEU A 108 -4.17 -17.07 27.76
N GLY A 109 -4.44 -15.89 28.33
CA GLY A 109 -4.38 -14.62 27.62
C GLY A 109 -2.99 -14.36 27.04
N TRP A 110 -1.95 -14.49 27.86
CA TRP A 110 -0.57 -14.28 27.44
C TRP A 110 -0.09 -15.34 26.44
N GLY A 111 -0.43 -16.62 26.65
CA GLY A 111 -0.15 -17.70 25.72
C GLY A 111 -0.83 -17.51 24.36
N SER A 112 -2.10 -17.07 24.35
CA SER A 112 -2.81 -16.77 23.10
C SER A 112 -2.22 -15.57 22.36
N GLN A 113 -1.80 -14.51 23.06
CA GLN A 113 -1.10 -13.37 22.47
C GLN A 113 0.21 -13.78 21.81
N ILE A 114 1.02 -14.59 22.48
CA ILE A 114 2.29 -15.11 21.94
C ILE A 114 2.02 -16.01 20.72
N ALA A 115 1.02 -16.90 20.81
CA ALA A 115 0.64 -17.78 19.71
C ALA A 115 0.18 -16.98 18.48
N LEU A 116 -0.66 -15.95 18.68
CA LEU A 116 -1.13 -15.09 17.59
C LEU A 116 0.00 -14.25 17.00
N ALA A 117 0.87 -13.68 17.84
CA ALA A 117 2.01 -12.89 17.41
C ALA A 117 2.97 -13.71 16.55
N ASN A 118 3.21 -14.97 16.93
CA ASN A 118 4.02 -15.89 16.13
C ASN A 118 3.31 -16.35 14.84
N ALA A 119 2.00 -16.58 14.88
CA ALA A 119 1.22 -17.00 13.71
C ALA A 119 1.09 -15.88 12.66
N LEU A 120 1.05 -14.62 13.09
CA LEU A 120 0.84 -13.46 12.21
C LEU A 120 2.15 -12.81 11.74
N LYS A 121 3.30 -13.22 12.27
CA LYS A 121 4.62 -12.67 11.92
C LYS A 121 4.96 -12.77 10.42
N ASP A 122 4.33 -13.70 9.70
CA ASP A 122 4.55 -13.96 8.27
C ASP A 122 3.52 -13.28 7.32
N SER A 123 2.61 -12.44 7.83
CA SER A 123 1.41 -12.02 7.08
C SER A 123 1.68 -11.00 5.95
N TYR A 124 2.67 -10.11 6.11
CA TYR A 124 2.97 -9.07 5.13
C TYR A 124 4.31 -9.36 4.45
N ARG A 125 4.26 -9.91 3.24
CA ARG A 125 5.43 -10.23 2.39
C ARG A 125 5.32 -9.61 1.00
N ASN A 126 4.41 -8.65 0.82
CA ASN A 126 4.17 -8.05 -0.49
C ASN A 126 5.31 -7.13 -0.92
N ASP A 127 5.96 -6.49 0.05
CA ASP A 127 7.23 -5.78 -0.06
C ASP A 127 8.34 -6.70 -0.60
N ASP A 128 8.60 -7.83 0.06
CA ASP A 128 9.58 -8.84 -0.39
C ASP A 128 9.28 -9.30 -1.82
N ARG A 129 8.01 -9.54 -2.13
CA ARG A 129 7.58 -10.03 -3.45
C ARG A 129 7.74 -8.99 -4.55
N LEU A 130 7.48 -7.71 -4.24
CA LEU A 130 7.69 -6.60 -5.17
C LEU A 130 9.19 -6.40 -5.38
N LEU A 131 9.96 -6.29 -4.31
CA LEU A 131 11.40 -6.09 -4.35
C LEU A 131 12.18 -7.30 -4.87
N ALA A 132 11.58 -8.49 -4.93
CA ALA A 132 12.16 -9.67 -5.55
C ALA A 132 11.94 -9.76 -7.08
N LEU A 133 11.23 -8.82 -7.68
CA LEU A 133 11.07 -8.79 -9.14
C LEU A 133 12.44 -8.64 -9.83
N SER A 134 12.54 -9.24 -11.02
CA SER A 134 13.79 -9.27 -11.77
C SER A 134 13.61 -8.93 -13.24
N SER A 135 14.68 -8.37 -13.80
CA SER A 135 14.81 -7.83 -15.17
C SER A 135 15.51 -8.86 -16.08
N ASN A 136 15.00 -10.10 -16.14
CA ASN A 136 15.63 -11.18 -16.93
C ASN A 136 15.07 -11.33 -18.36
N ARG A 137 14.22 -10.40 -18.82
CA ARG A 137 13.49 -10.58 -20.09
C ARG A 137 14.33 -10.32 -21.35
N SER A 138 15.39 -9.52 -21.26
CA SER A 138 16.21 -9.16 -22.44
C SER A 138 17.43 -10.08 -22.64
N GLY A 139 17.78 -10.89 -21.65
CA GLY A 139 19.04 -11.68 -21.61
C GLY A 139 20.31 -10.83 -21.47
N MET A 140 20.20 -9.50 -21.50
CA MET A 140 21.32 -8.56 -21.35
C MET A 140 21.49 -8.19 -19.87
N LYS A 141 22.70 -8.46 -19.34
CA LYS A 141 23.14 -7.92 -18.05
C LYS A 141 23.88 -6.61 -18.29
N PRO A 142 23.36 -5.47 -17.82
CA PRO A 142 24.06 -4.20 -17.95
C PRO A 142 25.28 -4.19 -17.04
N ALA A 143 26.36 -3.56 -17.47
CA ALA A 143 27.47 -3.27 -16.56
C ALA A 143 27.13 -2.03 -15.73
N GLU A 144 27.31 -2.11 -14.42
CA GLU A 144 27.04 -0.99 -13.51
C GLU A 144 28.31 -0.18 -13.26
N ARG A 145 28.18 1.16 -13.24
CA ARG A 145 29.31 2.07 -13.06
C ARG A 145 29.05 3.07 -11.92
N ARG A 146 29.97 3.10 -10.96
CA ARG A 146 29.90 3.99 -9.78
C ARG A 146 30.49 5.37 -10.00
N SER A 147 31.36 5.55 -11.00
CA SER A 147 31.93 6.84 -11.39
C SER A 147 31.36 7.30 -12.72
N ALA A 148 31.35 8.62 -12.94
CA ALA A 148 30.97 9.17 -14.23
C ALA A 148 31.99 8.81 -15.33
N TRP A 149 31.58 8.97 -16.59
CA TRP A 149 32.48 8.82 -17.72
C TRP A 149 33.16 10.15 -18.04
N PRO A 150 34.34 10.15 -18.65
CA PRO A 150 34.87 11.38 -19.23
C PRO A 150 33.87 11.97 -20.23
N ALA A 151 33.80 13.30 -20.25
CA ALA A 151 33.01 14.05 -21.21
C ALA A 151 33.36 13.63 -22.64
N ALA A 152 32.34 13.33 -23.44
CA ALA A 152 32.49 13.01 -24.85
C ALA A 152 31.26 13.51 -25.63
N PRO A 153 31.41 13.92 -26.91
CA PRO A 153 30.26 14.29 -27.71
C PRO A 153 29.24 13.14 -27.80
N VAL A 154 27.98 13.47 -27.58
CA VAL A 154 26.87 12.53 -27.60
C VAL A 154 26.22 12.59 -28.98
N THR A 155 26.57 11.62 -29.84
CA THR A 155 25.96 11.44 -31.15
C THR A 155 25.69 9.95 -31.39
N LEU A 156 24.71 9.63 -32.24
CA LEU A 156 24.40 8.23 -32.57
C LEU A 156 25.63 7.47 -33.11
N GLN A 157 26.40 8.10 -33.99
CA GLN A 157 27.60 7.52 -34.59
C GLN A 157 28.67 7.22 -33.53
N MET A 158 28.87 8.12 -32.56
CA MET A 158 29.85 7.90 -31.49
C MET A 158 29.43 6.82 -30.51
N ILE A 159 28.14 6.72 -30.19
CA ILE A 159 27.60 5.63 -29.37
C ILE A 159 27.85 4.27 -30.05
N GLN A 160 27.57 4.19 -31.36
CA GLN A 160 27.80 2.99 -32.16
C GLN A 160 29.29 2.66 -32.28
N ALA A 161 30.13 3.64 -32.61
CA ALA A 161 31.57 3.45 -32.77
C ALA A 161 32.24 3.01 -31.47
N ARG A 162 31.82 3.56 -30.32
CA ARG A 162 32.29 3.15 -28.99
C ARG A 162 31.75 1.78 -28.57
N GLY A 163 30.63 1.34 -29.15
CA GLY A 163 29.98 0.08 -28.80
C GLY A 163 29.33 0.07 -27.40
N VAL A 164 29.09 1.25 -26.81
CA VAL A 164 28.55 1.40 -25.45
C VAL A 164 27.54 2.54 -25.38
N LEU A 165 26.34 2.25 -24.90
CA LEU A 165 25.35 3.23 -24.46
C LEU A 165 25.53 3.53 -22.97
N ARG A 166 25.87 4.77 -22.62
CA ARG A 166 26.02 5.25 -21.24
C ARG A 166 24.69 5.85 -20.79
N ALA A 167 23.97 5.17 -19.90
CA ALA A 167 22.67 5.63 -19.44
C ALA A 167 22.65 5.85 -17.93
N GLY A 168 22.14 7.01 -17.53
CA GLY A 168 21.79 7.33 -16.15
C GLY A 168 20.39 6.79 -15.82
N VAL A 169 20.22 6.27 -14.61
CA VAL A 169 18.89 5.98 -14.06
C VAL A 169 18.72 6.61 -12.68
N GLN A 170 17.56 7.22 -12.45
CA GLN A 170 17.25 7.82 -11.16
C GLN A 170 17.26 6.77 -10.05
N ARG A 171 17.97 7.07 -8.96
CA ARG A 171 18.01 6.23 -7.76
C ARG A 171 16.64 6.21 -7.07
N ASP A 172 16.27 5.06 -6.51
CA ASP A 172 15.08 4.85 -5.68
C ASP A 172 13.77 5.27 -6.37
N ALA A 173 13.70 5.12 -7.70
CA ALA A 173 12.58 5.51 -8.54
C ALA A 173 11.70 4.30 -8.85
N LEU A 174 11.06 3.73 -7.83
CA LEU A 174 10.07 2.66 -8.01
C LEU A 174 8.89 3.15 -8.88
N PRO A 175 8.40 2.36 -9.86
CA PRO A 175 8.87 1.05 -10.33
C PRO A 175 9.81 1.11 -11.55
N TRP A 176 10.35 2.28 -11.91
CA TRP A 176 11.13 2.51 -13.12
C TRP A 176 12.59 2.07 -13.02
N SER A 177 13.25 2.42 -11.92
CA SER A 177 14.64 2.04 -11.63
C SER A 177 14.85 1.95 -10.12
N TYR A 178 15.16 0.75 -9.64
CA TYR A 178 15.43 0.48 -8.23
C TYR A 178 16.29 -0.77 -8.09
N ARG A 179 16.86 -0.98 -6.90
CA ARG A 179 17.60 -2.20 -6.58
C ARG A 179 16.66 -3.25 -6.00
N ASN A 180 16.70 -4.44 -6.57
CA ASN A 180 15.96 -5.59 -6.04
C ASN A 180 16.65 -6.17 -4.79
N THR A 181 16.04 -7.18 -4.18
CA THR A 181 16.59 -7.90 -3.00
C THR A 181 17.94 -8.58 -3.25
N LYS A 182 18.35 -8.77 -4.52
CA LYS A 182 19.67 -9.31 -4.91
C LYS A 182 20.71 -8.22 -5.12
N GLY A 183 20.32 -6.95 -5.01
CA GLY A 183 21.18 -5.79 -5.31
C GLY A 183 21.28 -5.46 -6.80
N ASP A 184 20.59 -6.18 -7.68
CA ASP A 184 20.58 -5.90 -9.11
C ASP A 184 19.74 -4.65 -9.39
N LEU A 185 20.23 -3.78 -10.27
CA LEU A 185 19.45 -2.65 -10.79
C LEU A 185 18.39 -3.15 -11.79
N VAL A 186 17.11 -2.94 -11.46
CA VAL A 186 15.95 -3.43 -12.21
C VAL A 186 14.87 -2.35 -12.33
N GLY A 187 13.86 -2.62 -13.15
CA GLY A 187 12.67 -1.78 -13.28
C GLY A 187 12.22 -1.58 -14.72
N PHE A 188 11.14 -0.82 -14.88
CA PHE A 188 10.53 -0.55 -16.19
C PHE A 188 11.49 0.13 -17.17
N ASP A 189 12.14 1.21 -16.74
CA ASP A 189 13.05 1.97 -17.61
C ASP A 189 14.35 1.21 -17.85
N VAL A 190 14.82 0.45 -16.86
CA VAL A 190 15.99 -0.43 -17.00
C VAL A 190 15.77 -1.48 -18.10
N ASP A 191 14.59 -2.11 -18.17
CA ASP A 191 14.25 -3.08 -19.22
C ASP A 191 14.12 -2.44 -20.61
N LEU A 192 13.60 -1.20 -20.67
CA LEU A 192 13.55 -0.44 -21.92
C LEU A 192 14.94 -0.04 -22.41
N LEU A 193 15.82 0.43 -21.52
CA LEU A 193 17.21 0.75 -21.85
C LEU A 193 17.97 -0.47 -22.39
N LYS A 194 17.77 -1.65 -21.79
CA LYS A 194 18.34 -2.91 -22.30
C LYS A 194 17.85 -3.22 -23.72
N SER A 195 16.57 -2.95 -23.98
CA SER A 195 15.95 -3.17 -25.30
C SER A 195 16.51 -2.18 -26.34
N LEU A 196 16.69 -0.91 -25.96
CA LEU A 196 17.32 0.11 -26.81
C LEU A 196 18.77 -0.27 -27.14
N ALA A 197 19.59 -0.61 -26.14
CA ALA A 197 20.99 -0.99 -26.34
C ALA A 197 21.12 -2.20 -27.26
N LYS A 198 20.23 -3.20 -27.11
CA LYS A 198 20.16 -4.36 -28.00
C LYS A 198 19.84 -3.97 -29.45
N ASN A 199 18.88 -3.06 -29.65
CA ASN A 199 18.53 -2.58 -31.00
C ASN A 199 19.63 -1.72 -31.64
N LEU A 200 20.42 -1.03 -30.83
CA LEU A 200 21.62 -0.31 -31.27
C LEU A 200 22.82 -1.23 -31.54
N GLY A 201 22.77 -2.48 -31.10
CA GLY A 201 23.89 -3.43 -31.21
C GLY A 201 25.05 -3.12 -30.27
N VAL A 202 24.80 -2.41 -29.17
CA VAL A 202 25.84 -1.94 -28.22
C VAL A 202 25.65 -2.54 -26.84
N ARG A 203 26.70 -2.49 -26.01
CA ARG A 203 26.60 -2.81 -24.58
C ARG A 203 25.89 -1.68 -23.84
N LEU A 204 25.14 -2.02 -22.80
CA LEU A 204 24.55 -1.06 -21.87
C LEU A 204 25.43 -0.92 -20.64
N GLU A 205 25.81 0.31 -20.31
CA GLU A 205 26.42 0.64 -19.02
C GLU A 205 25.52 1.62 -18.26
N LEU A 206 25.14 1.24 -17.04
CA LEU A 206 24.20 1.98 -16.19
C LEU A 206 24.91 2.71 -15.07
N ARG A 207 24.44 3.94 -14.81
CA ARG A 207 24.84 4.77 -13.68
C ARG A 207 23.61 5.15 -12.86
N GLU A 208 23.58 4.75 -11.61
CA GLU A 208 22.50 5.09 -10.68
C GLU A 208 22.93 6.24 -9.77
N ALA A 209 22.21 7.36 -9.82
CA ALA A 209 22.47 8.53 -8.98
C ALA A 209 21.18 9.36 -8.77
N PRO A 210 21.19 10.33 -7.83
CA PRO A 210 20.10 11.30 -7.70
C PRO A 210 19.90 12.08 -9.02
N LEU A 211 18.64 12.43 -9.33
CA LEU A 211 18.27 13.03 -10.62
C LEU A 211 19.09 14.29 -10.96
N LYS A 212 19.23 15.22 -9.99
CA LYS A 212 20.04 16.45 -10.16
C LYS A 212 21.50 16.17 -10.55
N GLN A 213 22.06 15.09 -10.02
CA GLN A 213 23.42 14.69 -10.38
C GLN A 213 23.47 14.16 -11.82
N LEU A 214 22.49 13.34 -12.22
CA LEU A 214 22.42 12.81 -13.58
C LEU A 214 22.18 13.92 -14.61
N GLU A 215 21.40 14.96 -14.28
CA GLU A 215 21.22 16.15 -15.12
C GLU A 215 22.56 16.84 -15.39
N ALA A 216 23.35 17.09 -14.34
CA ALA A 216 24.66 17.73 -14.48
C ALA A 216 25.64 16.89 -15.30
N GLU A 217 25.67 15.58 -15.10
CA GLU A 217 26.53 14.65 -15.86
C GLU A 217 26.08 14.52 -17.33
N LEU A 218 24.77 14.61 -17.59
CA LEU A 218 24.21 14.66 -18.94
C LEU A 218 24.65 15.92 -19.68
N ASP A 219 24.58 17.08 -19.01
CA ASP A 219 24.99 18.37 -19.57
C ASP A 219 26.49 18.43 -19.87
N GLN A 220 27.30 17.73 -19.07
CA GLN A 220 28.74 17.59 -19.28
C GLN A 220 29.09 16.58 -20.39
N GLY A 221 28.13 15.85 -20.96
CA GLY A 221 28.37 14.82 -21.97
C GLY A 221 29.00 13.54 -21.41
N GLU A 222 28.91 13.34 -20.10
CA GLU A 222 29.36 12.12 -19.42
C GLU A 222 28.33 10.98 -19.58
N LEU A 223 27.06 11.35 -19.77
CA LEU A 223 25.95 10.44 -20.07
C LEU A 223 25.42 10.68 -21.49
N ASP A 224 24.90 9.62 -22.12
CA ASP A 224 24.21 9.74 -23.41
C ASP A 224 22.69 9.93 -23.21
N LEU A 225 22.14 9.40 -22.12
CA LEU A 225 20.70 9.39 -21.84
C LEU A 225 20.44 9.26 -20.32
N VAL A 226 19.35 9.83 -19.83
CA VAL A 226 18.84 9.63 -18.46
C VAL A 226 17.39 9.17 -18.50
N ALA A 227 17.10 8.11 -17.74
CA ALA A 227 15.78 7.54 -17.52
C ALA A 227 15.51 7.36 -16.01
N GLY A 228 14.36 6.81 -15.64
CA GLY A 228 14.00 6.52 -14.25
C GLY A 228 12.74 7.24 -13.79
N GLY A 229 11.68 7.26 -14.61
CA GLY A 229 10.40 7.88 -14.24
C GLY A 229 10.40 9.41 -14.33
N ILE A 230 11.20 9.98 -15.22
CA ILE A 230 11.33 11.44 -15.37
C ILE A 230 10.06 12.01 -15.98
N GLN A 231 9.50 13.01 -15.31
CA GLN A 231 8.29 13.68 -15.72
C GLN A 231 8.61 14.87 -16.64
N ASN A 232 7.77 15.03 -17.67
CA ASN A 232 7.86 16.13 -18.61
C ASN A 232 7.41 17.44 -17.96
N THR A 233 8.31 18.42 -17.87
CA THR A 233 7.98 19.77 -17.40
C THR A 233 8.54 20.82 -18.37
N PRO A 234 7.86 21.97 -18.56
CA PRO A 234 8.37 23.02 -19.43
C PRO A 234 9.77 23.50 -19.03
N THR A 235 10.03 23.64 -17.72
CA THR A 235 11.34 24.03 -17.20
C THR A 235 12.41 23.02 -17.62
N ARG A 236 12.14 21.71 -17.47
CA ARG A 236 13.07 20.65 -17.88
C ARG A 236 13.33 20.67 -19.39
N ALA A 237 12.29 20.91 -20.19
CA ALA A 237 12.38 20.98 -21.65
C ALA A 237 13.20 22.18 -22.17
N VAL A 238 13.34 23.25 -21.37
CA VAL A 238 14.20 24.39 -21.69
C VAL A 238 15.68 24.04 -21.52
N HIS A 239 16.01 23.21 -20.54
CA HIS A 239 17.40 22.88 -20.18
C HIS A 239 17.92 21.63 -20.89
N HIS A 240 17.07 20.63 -21.14
CA HIS A 240 17.48 19.36 -21.72
C HIS A 240 16.64 18.98 -22.93
N GLU A 241 17.27 18.27 -23.87
CA GLU A 241 16.56 17.63 -24.96
C GLU A 241 15.75 16.44 -24.43
N LEU A 242 14.43 16.44 -24.69
CA LEU A 242 13.53 15.39 -24.22
C LEU A 242 13.14 14.43 -25.34
N SER A 243 13.02 13.15 -25.00
CA SER A 243 12.40 12.17 -25.87
C SER A 243 10.90 12.46 -26.04
N ARG A 244 10.27 11.78 -27.01
CA ARG A 244 8.81 11.66 -27.02
C ARG A 244 8.32 11.01 -25.72
N SER A 245 7.13 11.39 -25.29
CA SER A 245 6.40 10.72 -24.22
C SER A 245 6.17 9.25 -24.58
N TYR A 246 6.42 8.36 -23.61
CA TYR A 246 6.18 6.92 -23.75
C TYR A 246 5.05 6.40 -22.84
N GLN A 247 4.61 7.18 -21.85
CA GLN A 247 3.57 6.79 -20.90
C GLN A 247 2.94 8.03 -20.27
N ALA A 248 1.62 8.06 -20.17
CA ALA A 248 0.90 9.05 -19.37
C ALA A 248 0.72 8.54 -17.93
N LEU A 249 0.80 9.46 -16.97
CA LEU A 249 0.67 9.23 -15.54
C LEU A 249 -0.33 10.21 -14.93
N ASN A 250 -0.85 9.87 -13.75
CA ASN A 250 -1.61 10.81 -12.93
C ASN A 250 -0.87 11.03 -11.62
N LEU A 251 -0.82 12.28 -11.17
CA LEU A 251 -0.30 12.60 -9.84
C LEU A 251 -1.25 12.07 -8.76
N ALA A 252 -0.66 11.68 -7.64
CA ALA A 252 -1.31 11.12 -6.47
C ALA A 252 -0.56 11.55 -5.22
N LEU A 253 -1.10 11.22 -4.05
CA LEU A 253 -0.43 11.43 -2.77
C LEU A 253 -0.21 10.09 -2.06
N VAL A 254 1.00 9.89 -1.55
CA VAL A 254 1.26 8.89 -0.52
C VAL A 254 1.17 9.59 0.82
N VAL A 255 0.28 9.13 1.69
CA VAL A 255 0.00 9.76 2.99
C VAL A 255 0.07 8.70 4.08
N THR A 256 0.29 9.12 5.33
CA THR A 256 0.15 8.21 6.47
C THR A 256 -1.34 7.87 6.68
N ASP A 257 -1.62 6.70 7.25
CA ASP A 257 -2.99 6.17 7.34
C ASP A 257 -3.95 7.09 8.12
N ASP A 258 -3.44 7.85 9.09
CA ASP A 258 -4.20 8.85 9.85
C ASP A 258 -4.60 10.08 9.02
N ARG A 259 -3.90 10.35 7.91
CA ARG A 259 -4.14 11.49 7.01
C ARG A 259 -5.04 11.17 5.83
N VAL A 260 -5.33 9.90 5.57
CA VAL A 260 -6.17 9.47 4.44
C VAL A 260 -7.51 10.20 4.43
N ARG A 261 -8.23 10.22 5.57
CA ARG A 261 -9.55 10.86 5.65
C ARG A 261 -9.51 12.36 5.38
N GLU A 262 -8.42 13.01 5.78
CA GLU A 262 -8.23 14.45 5.64
C GLU A 262 -7.92 14.86 4.19
N LEU A 263 -7.17 14.03 3.47
CA LEU A 263 -6.59 14.39 2.17
C LEU A 263 -7.21 13.69 0.96
N GLN A 264 -8.00 12.63 1.15
CA GLN A 264 -8.59 11.85 0.05
C GLN A 264 -9.63 12.64 -0.76
N GLY A 265 -10.18 13.71 -0.20
CA GLY A 265 -11.20 14.56 -0.85
C GLY A 265 -12.58 13.89 -0.91
N GLY A 266 -13.63 14.68 -0.69
CA GLY A 266 -15.03 14.26 -0.79
C GLY A 266 -15.88 14.68 0.42
N ASN A 267 -16.97 15.42 0.18
CA ASN A 267 -18.03 15.89 1.12
C ASN A 267 -17.61 16.32 2.54
N GLN A 268 -16.32 16.56 2.77
CA GLN A 268 -15.74 16.95 4.03
C GLN A 268 -15.04 18.30 3.83
N SER A 269 -15.36 19.24 4.71
CA SER A 269 -14.79 20.58 4.66
C SER A 269 -13.27 20.53 4.64
N PRO A 270 -12.62 21.32 3.77
CA PRO A 270 -11.18 21.29 3.62
C PRO A 270 -10.50 21.66 4.95
N PRO A 271 -9.29 21.13 5.21
CA PRO A 271 -8.54 21.47 6.41
C PRO A 271 -8.35 22.99 6.52
N ARG A 272 -8.64 23.58 7.68
CA ARG A 272 -8.43 25.02 7.95
C ARG A 272 -6.95 25.40 8.13
N ARG A 273 -6.06 24.41 8.09
CA ARG A 273 -4.60 24.55 8.24
C ARG A 273 -3.90 24.45 6.89
N THR A 274 -2.65 24.89 6.82
CA THR A 274 -1.80 24.68 5.65
C THR A 274 -1.42 23.20 5.55
N ILE A 275 -1.59 22.62 4.37
CA ILE A 275 -1.19 21.28 3.99
C ILE A 275 0.21 21.38 3.37
N THR A 276 1.19 20.70 3.95
CA THR A 276 2.57 20.71 3.47
C THR A 276 2.86 19.40 2.75
N LEU A 277 3.07 19.44 1.44
CA LEU A 277 3.34 18.24 0.64
C LEU A 277 4.80 18.22 0.23
N ALA A 278 5.44 17.07 0.41
CA ALA A 278 6.82 16.85 -0.01
C ALA A 278 6.88 16.48 -1.49
N VAL A 279 7.89 16.97 -2.20
CA VAL A 279 8.13 16.68 -3.62
C VAL A 279 9.61 16.41 -3.83
N ALA A 280 9.98 15.24 -4.37
CA ALA A 280 11.39 14.92 -4.60
C ALA A 280 11.96 15.58 -5.88
N ASP A 281 11.17 15.67 -6.94
CA ASP A 281 11.56 16.39 -8.16
C ASP A 281 11.10 17.85 -8.07
N GLU A 282 12.03 18.75 -7.76
CA GLU A 282 11.79 20.19 -7.66
C GLU A 282 11.26 20.79 -8.97
N LEU A 283 11.63 20.24 -10.13
CA LEU A 283 11.18 20.76 -11.43
C LEU A 283 9.70 20.47 -11.70
N LEU A 284 9.05 19.63 -10.88
CA LEU A 284 7.60 19.46 -10.88
C LEU A 284 6.87 20.63 -10.22
N ILE A 285 7.53 21.42 -9.37
CA ILE A 285 6.94 22.59 -8.70
C ILE A 285 6.82 23.73 -9.74
N SER A 286 5.95 23.52 -10.73
CA SER A 286 5.69 24.46 -11.81
C SER A 286 4.68 25.52 -11.38
N TYR A 287 4.69 26.65 -12.08
CA TYR A 287 3.73 27.73 -11.86
C TYR A 287 2.29 27.22 -11.90
N GLY A 288 1.57 27.36 -10.79
CA GLY A 288 0.17 26.98 -10.67
C GLY A 288 -0.12 25.53 -10.27
N LEU A 289 0.89 24.67 -10.07
CA LEU A 289 0.64 23.31 -9.55
C LEU A 289 0.02 23.37 -8.15
N GLU A 290 0.57 24.20 -7.25
CA GLU A 290 0.01 24.47 -5.92
C GLU A 290 -1.45 24.92 -6.00
N ALA A 291 -1.77 25.81 -6.93
CA ALA A 291 -3.13 26.31 -7.10
C ALA A 291 -4.10 25.23 -7.61
N GLN A 292 -3.62 24.33 -8.48
CA GLN A 292 -4.41 23.20 -8.98
C GLN A 292 -4.65 22.18 -7.86
N ILE A 293 -3.61 21.81 -7.10
CA ILE A 293 -3.73 20.91 -5.93
C ILE A 293 -4.66 21.54 -4.89
N SER A 294 -4.50 22.83 -4.59
CA SER A 294 -5.34 23.59 -3.65
C SER A 294 -6.81 23.59 -4.07
N LYS A 295 -7.08 23.58 -5.38
CA LYS A 295 -8.44 23.48 -5.93
C LYS A 295 -8.99 22.05 -5.78
N SER A 296 -8.21 21.03 -6.14
CA SER A 296 -8.66 19.63 -6.10
C SER A 296 -8.80 19.08 -4.67
N LEU A 297 -8.01 19.57 -3.72
CA LEU A 297 -8.18 19.27 -2.29
C LEU A 297 -9.25 20.14 -1.60
N GLY A 298 -9.70 21.20 -2.25
CA GLY A 298 -10.74 22.10 -1.74
C GLY A 298 -12.15 21.59 -2.00
N GLU A 299 -13.12 22.20 -1.34
CA GLU A 299 -14.54 22.05 -1.68
C GLU A 299 -15.05 23.22 -2.53
N ALA A 300 -16.23 23.09 -3.12
CA ALA A 300 -16.85 24.13 -3.95
C ALA A 300 -16.87 25.50 -3.24
N GLY A 301 -15.96 26.40 -3.65
CA GLY A 301 -15.84 27.77 -3.12
C GLY A 301 -14.79 27.96 -2.01
N GLN A 302 -14.13 26.91 -1.50
CA GLN A 302 -13.06 27.01 -0.51
C GLN A 302 -11.82 26.24 -0.96
N ARG A 303 -10.73 26.96 -1.24
CA ARG A 303 -9.43 26.38 -1.59
C ARG A 303 -8.69 25.94 -0.32
N ALA A 304 -8.12 24.75 -0.35
CA ALA A 304 -7.14 24.36 0.66
C ALA A 304 -5.89 25.24 0.53
N ARG A 305 -5.18 25.50 1.63
CA ARG A 305 -3.86 26.13 1.58
C ARG A 305 -2.82 25.04 1.45
N VAL A 306 -2.12 24.99 0.32
CA VAL A 306 -1.11 23.96 0.04
C VAL A 306 0.23 24.63 -0.19
N VAL A 307 1.29 24.02 0.36
CA VAL A 307 2.69 24.39 0.11
C VAL A 307 3.44 23.15 -0.34
N LEU A 308 4.13 23.24 -1.46
CA LEU A 308 5.03 22.19 -1.93
C LEU A 308 6.44 22.45 -1.41
N VAL A 309 7.05 21.44 -0.79
CA VAL A 309 8.41 21.54 -0.24
C VAL A 309 9.32 20.53 -0.93
N PRO A 310 10.42 20.97 -1.56
CA PRO A 310 11.37 20.06 -2.18
C PRO A 310 12.11 19.24 -1.11
N ILE A 311 12.25 17.94 -1.36
CA ILE A 311 13.02 17.00 -0.52
C ILE A 311 14.08 16.29 -1.36
N ALA A 312 15.13 15.78 -0.70
CA ALA A 312 16.27 15.19 -1.40
C ALA A 312 15.94 13.89 -2.17
N SER A 313 15.01 13.08 -1.65
CA SER A 313 14.55 11.84 -2.26
C SER A 313 13.20 11.43 -1.67
N ASN A 314 12.45 10.55 -2.34
CA ASN A 314 11.19 10.02 -1.80
C ASN A 314 11.38 9.37 -0.42
N GLU A 315 12.51 8.68 -0.20
CA GLU A 315 12.88 8.06 1.09
C GLU A 315 12.89 9.04 2.26
N ALA A 316 13.22 10.32 2.02
CA ALA A 316 13.23 11.32 3.08
C ALA A 316 11.84 11.51 3.73
N PHE A 317 10.76 11.33 2.96
CA PHE A 317 9.39 11.38 3.49
C PHE A 317 9.07 10.23 4.44
N PHE A 318 9.59 9.01 4.18
CA PHE A 318 9.26 7.82 4.96
C PHE A 318 10.02 7.73 6.30
N THR A 319 10.91 8.68 6.59
CA THR A 319 11.53 8.83 7.91
C THR A 319 10.52 9.34 8.95
N THR A 320 10.76 9.06 10.23
CA THR A 320 9.91 9.57 11.33
C THR A 320 9.81 11.10 11.33
N GLU A 321 10.90 11.79 11.00
CA GLU A 321 10.91 13.25 10.90
C GLU A 321 10.14 13.73 9.65
N GLY A 322 10.33 13.06 8.52
CA GLY A 322 9.59 13.32 7.27
C GLY A 322 8.09 13.23 7.46
N GLN A 323 7.58 12.12 8.01
CA GLN A 323 6.15 11.92 8.25
C GLN A 323 5.56 12.86 9.32
N ARG A 324 6.41 13.47 10.16
CA ARG A 324 5.98 14.52 11.10
C ARG A 324 5.96 15.91 10.46
N SER A 325 6.83 16.15 9.49
CA SER A 325 7.04 17.45 8.86
C SER A 325 6.13 17.67 7.66
N PHE A 326 5.72 16.59 7.00
CA PHE A 326 4.94 16.62 5.78
C PHE A 326 3.63 15.85 5.93
N ASP A 327 2.56 16.40 5.38
CA ASP A 327 1.22 15.78 5.38
C ASP A 327 1.08 14.68 4.32
N GLY A 328 1.91 14.71 3.28
CA GLY A 328 1.92 13.73 2.21
C GLY A 328 3.09 13.92 1.25
N LEU A 329 3.36 12.88 0.46
CA LEU A 329 4.35 12.86 -0.60
C LEU A 329 3.63 12.90 -1.95
N LEU A 330 3.91 13.92 -2.76
CA LEU A 330 3.37 14.07 -4.11
C LEU A 330 4.22 13.26 -5.09
N VAL A 331 3.62 12.24 -5.70
CA VAL A 331 4.26 11.34 -6.67
C VAL A 331 3.26 10.89 -7.72
N PRO A 332 3.70 10.36 -8.87
CA PRO A 332 2.81 9.63 -9.76
C PRO A 332 2.16 8.44 -9.05
N ALA A 333 0.92 8.11 -9.42
CA ALA A 333 0.14 7.01 -8.85
C ALA A 333 0.87 5.67 -8.93
N GLU A 334 1.59 5.42 -10.02
CA GLU A 334 2.36 4.22 -10.27
C GLU A 334 3.53 4.06 -9.29
N ALA A 335 4.23 5.16 -8.99
CA ALA A 335 5.27 5.18 -7.97
C ALA A 335 4.67 5.02 -6.57
N GLY A 336 3.62 5.78 -6.29
CA GLY A 336 2.96 5.76 -4.99
C GLY A 336 2.38 4.39 -4.63
N ALA A 337 1.90 3.63 -5.62
CA ALA A 337 1.43 2.26 -5.41
C ALA A 337 2.58 1.33 -4.99
N GLY A 338 3.75 1.45 -5.61
CA GLY A 338 4.94 0.69 -5.22
C GLY A 338 5.43 1.08 -3.83
N LEU A 339 5.52 2.38 -3.56
CA LEU A 339 5.95 2.93 -2.27
C LEU A 339 5.01 2.51 -1.12
N ALA A 340 3.69 2.57 -1.31
CA ALA A 340 2.73 2.13 -0.29
C ALA A 340 2.81 0.62 0.00
N VAL A 341 3.26 -0.19 -0.96
CA VAL A 341 3.51 -1.64 -0.75
C VAL A 341 4.77 -1.87 0.09
N ILE A 342 5.82 -1.07 -0.07
CA ILE A 342 7.07 -1.25 0.70
C ILE A 342 7.10 -0.44 2.01
N HIS A 343 6.16 0.51 2.19
CA HIS A 343 5.99 1.30 3.41
C HIS A 343 4.57 1.11 3.98
N PRO A 344 4.33 0.05 4.77
CA PRO A 344 2.98 -0.43 5.13
C PRO A 344 2.16 0.51 6.03
N ARG A 345 2.74 1.61 6.54
CA ARG A 345 2.03 2.65 7.32
C ARG A 345 1.58 3.84 6.47
N THR A 346 1.65 3.67 5.16
CA THR A 346 1.28 4.69 4.20
C THR A 346 0.32 4.13 3.18
N THR A 347 -0.58 4.98 2.73
CA THR A 347 -1.64 4.67 1.79
C THR A 347 -1.53 5.62 0.60
N LEU A 348 -1.69 5.07 -0.61
CA LEU A 348 -1.86 5.85 -1.82
C LEU A 348 -3.31 6.38 -1.88
N ILE A 349 -3.45 7.69 -2.05
CA ILE A 349 -4.72 8.34 -2.37
C ILE A 349 -4.61 9.09 -3.69
N THR A 350 -5.70 9.17 -4.44
CA THR A 350 -5.75 9.82 -5.76
C THR A 350 -6.76 10.98 -5.77
N PRO A 351 -6.56 12.03 -4.96
CA PRO A 351 -7.53 13.12 -4.82
C PRO A 351 -7.68 13.97 -6.10
N PHE A 352 -6.73 13.87 -7.02
CA PHE A 352 -6.69 14.68 -8.24
C PHE A 352 -7.36 14.02 -9.45
N GLY A 353 -7.77 12.76 -9.33
CA GLY A 353 -8.32 11.99 -10.44
C GLY A 353 -7.41 12.02 -11.69
N ARG A 354 -7.96 12.53 -12.80
CA ARG A 354 -7.22 12.74 -14.07
C ARG A 354 -6.90 14.21 -14.35
N GLU A 355 -7.22 15.12 -13.42
CA GLU A 355 -7.03 16.55 -13.63
C GLU A 355 -5.54 16.91 -13.64
N LEU A 356 -4.76 16.24 -12.79
CA LEU A 356 -3.32 16.39 -12.71
C LEU A 356 -2.63 15.19 -13.36
N SER A 357 -2.50 15.26 -14.69
CA SER A 357 -1.75 14.28 -15.47
C SER A 357 -0.38 14.80 -15.87
N SER A 358 0.55 13.87 -16.05
CA SER A 358 1.92 14.13 -16.49
C SER A 358 2.34 13.04 -17.48
N GLU A 359 3.48 13.24 -18.12
CA GLU A 359 4.01 12.32 -19.13
C GLU A 359 5.43 11.92 -18.78
N LEU A 360 5.76 10.66 -19.02
CA LEU A 360 7.13 10.17 -18.88
C LEU A 360 7.94 10.36 -20.13
N VAL A 361 9.13 10.91 -19.94
CA VAL A 361 10.13 11.19 -20.98
C VAL A 361 11.50 10.70 -20.53
N TRP A 362 12.42 10.56 -21.46
CA TRP A 362 13.85 10.43 -21.17
C TRP A 362 14.57 11.71 -21.55
N MET A 363 15.62 12.05 -20.80
CA MET A 363 16.49 13.16 -21.15
C MET A 363 17.63 12.64 -22.02
N VAL A 364 17.91 13.35 -23.11
CA VAL A 364 18.89 12.95 -24.12
C VAL A 364 20.10 13.87 -24.02
N GLY A 365 21.29 13.27 -23.99
CA GLY A 365 22.55 14.00 -23.91
C GLY A 365 22.93 14.63 -25.25
N GLY A 366 23.62 15.76 -25.16
CA GLY A 366 24.04 16.53 -26.33
C GLY A 366 22.90 17.18 -27.10
N ARG A 367 23.24 18.03 -28.07
CA ARG A 367 22.30 18.70 -28.98
C ARG A 367 22.18 18.01 -30.34
N ASP A 368 22.60 16.74 -30.43
CA ASP A 368 22.51 15.98 -31.67
C ASP A 368 21.07 15.58 -31.98
N ALA A 369 20.47 16.25 -32.95
CA ALA A 369 19.15 15.91 -33.44
C ALA A 369 19.09 14.50 -34.04
N GLY A 370 20.22 13.91 -34.47
CA GLY A 370 20.30 12.57 -35.03
C GLY A 370 19.90 11.50 -34.02
N PHE A 371 20.57 11.44 -32.87
CA PHE A 371 20.27 10.48 -31.82
C PHE A 371 18.85 10.63 -31.27
N ARG A 372 18.39 11.87 -31.04
CA ARG A 372 17.01 12.12 -30.59
C ARG A 372 15.95 11.66 -31.59
N ARG A 373 16.16 11.88 -32.90
CA ARG A 373 15.24 11.38 -33.95
C ARG A 373 15.19 9.85 -33.96
N TYR A 374 16.35 9.19 -33.87
CA TYR A 374 16.41 7.73 -33.78
C TYR A 374 15.65 7.22 -32.55
N LEU A 375 15.93 7.80 -31.37
CA LEU A 375 15.28 7.42 -30.12
C LEU A 375 13.76 7.57 -30.21
N ASN A 376 13.28 8.70 -30.77
CA ASN A 376 11.86 8.94 -30.92
C ASN A 376 11.21 7.97 -31.91
N GLY A 377 11.87 7.66 -33.02
CA GLY A 377 11.41 6.63 -33.96
C GLY A 377 11.35 5.24 -33.32
N TRP A 378 12.35 4.88 -32.53
CA TRP A 378 12.40 3.64 -31.77
C TRP A 378 11.27 3.56 -30.73
N LEU A 379 11.10 4.59 -29.87
CA LEU A 379 10.02 4.64 -28.88
C LEU A 379 8.64 4.53 -29.55
N THR A 380 8.44 5.21 -30.69
CA THR A 380 7.20 5.08 -31.49
C THR A 380 6.92 3.63 -31.84
N ARG A 381 7.93 2.92 -32.33
CA ARG A 381 7.83 1.52 -32.70
C ARG A 381 7.53 0.63 -31.49
N GLU A 382 8.23 0.81 -30.36
CA GLU A 382 7.99 0.00 -29.15
C GLU A 382 6.58 0.20 -28.57
N ILE A 383 6.05 1.43 -28.64
CA ILE A 383 4.65 1.72 -28.28
C ILE A 383 3.71 0.96 -29.22
N SER A 384 3.92 1.05 -30.54
CA SER A 384 3.08 0.36 -31.53
C SER A 384 3.15 -1.17 -31.42
N LEU A 385 4.28 -1.72 -31.02
CA LEU A 385 4.45 -3.15 -30.77
C LEU A 385 3.83 -3.63 -29.45
N GLY A 386 3.30 -2.73 -28.63
CA GLY A 386 2.71 -3.04 -27.32
C GLY A 386 3.74 -3.37 -26.24
N ARG A 387 5.04 -3.11 -26.47
CA ARG A 387 6.12 -3.41 -25.53
C ARG A 387 6.00 -2.61 -24.24
N ILE A 388 5.64 -1.33 -24.35
CA ILE A 388 5.35 -0.45 -23.21
C ILE A 388 4.26 -1.06 -22.34
N GLN A 389 3.18 -1.54 -22.95
CA GLN A 389 2.06 -2.15 -22.22
C GLN A 389 2.45 -3.48 -21.55
N GLU A 390 3.31 -4.28 -22.19
CA GLU A 390 3.85 -5.52 -21.61
C GLU A 390 4.66 -5.22 -20.34
N LEU A 391 5.56 -4.24 -20.40
CA LEU A 391 6.37 -3.83 -19.25
C LEU A 391 5.50 -3.18 -18.17
N PHE A 392 4.50 -2.38 -18.54
CA PHE A 392 3.55 -1.77 -17.60
C PHE A 392 2.79 -2.85 -16.83
N ASN A 393 2.31 -3.88 -17.53
CA ASN A 393 1.65 -5.03 -16.92
C ASN A 393 2.52 -5.77 -15.90
N TYR A 394 3.83 -5.83 -16.14
CA TYR A 394 4.77 -6.55 -15.30
C TYR A 394 5.24 -5.72 -14.11
N TRP A 395 5.73 -4.51 -14.35
CA TRP A 395 6.38 -3.66 -13.34
C TRP A 395 5.40 -2.81 -12.55
N ILE A 396 4.29 -2.38 -13.16
CA ILE A 396 3.35 -1.43 -12.53
C ILE A 396 2.11 -2.18 -12.03
N LEU A 397 1.44 -2.95 -12.90
CA LEU A 397 0.26 -3.73 -12.48
C LEU A 397 0.60 -5.03 -11.74
N LEU A 398 1.89 -5.38 -11.65
CA LEU A 398 2.38 -6.56 -10.92
C LEU A 398 1.59 -7.84 -11.26
N LYS A 399 1.12 -7.99 -12.51
CA LYS A 399 0.28 -9.14 -12.95
C LYS A 399 0.87 -10.51 -12.58
N PRO A 400 2.19 -10.76 -12.63
CA PRO A 400 2.76 -12.03 -12.19
C PRO A 400 2.50 -12.35 -10.71
N LEU A 401 2.36 -11.34 -9.86
CA LEU A 401 2.08 -11.52 -8.44
C LEU A 401 0.60 -11.79 -8.17
N LEU A 402 -0.29 -11.23 -9.01
CA LEU A 402 -1.74 -11.44 -8.96
C LEU A 402 -2.17 -12.82 -9.48
N LEU A 403 -1.43 -13.40 -10.42
CA LEU A 403 -1.75 -14.69 -11.05
C LEU A 403 -1.20 -15.91 -10.30
N ARG A 404 -0.40 -15.73 -9.24
CA ARG A 404 -0.03 -16.85 -8.37
C ARG A 404 -1.22 -17.18 -7.46
N PRO A 405 -1.74 -18.42 -7.46
CA PRO A 405 -2.79 -18.79 -6.52
C PRO A 405 -2.26 -18.51 -5.11
N GLN A 406 -2.99 -17.69 -4.33
CA GLN A 406 -2.78 -17.67 -2.90
C GLN A 406 -2.87 -19.12 -2.41
N PRO A 407 -1.96 -19.61 -1.54
CA PRO A 407 -2.11 -20.94 -0.98
C PRO A 407 -3.50 -20.99 -0.37
N ALA A 408 -4.36 -21.83 -0.95
CA ALA A 408 -5.73 -21.98 -0.51
C ALA A 408 -5.66 -22.25 0.98
N ILE A 409 -6.17 -21.32 1.79
CA ILE A 409 -6.60 -21.64 3.14
C ILE A 409 -7.45 -22.88 2.95
N LYS A 410 -6.98 -24.03 3.45
CA LYS A 410 -7.71 -25.30 3.36
C LYS A 410 -9.03 -25.06 4.08
N GLN A 411 -10.03 -24.59 3.35
CA GLN A 411 -11.42 -24.69 3.76
C GLN A 411 -11.67 -26.18 3.84
N GLN A 412 -11.58 -26.74 5.04
CA GLN A 412 -12.12 -28.04 5.32
C GLN A 412 -13.57 -28.00 4.85
N ALA A 413 -13.81 -28.66 3.72
CA ALA A 413 -15.13 -28.79 3.15
C ALA A 413 -16.03 -29.40 4.22
N CYS A 414 -16.98 -28.61 4.72
CA CYS A 414 -18.17 -29.14 5.37
C CYS A 414 -18.87 -30.01 4.33
N SER A 415 -18.68 -31.33 4.43
CA SER A 415 -19.44 -32.32 3.67
C SER A 415 -20.91 -32.25 4.09
N PRO A 416 -21.86 -31.95 3.19
CA PRO A 416 -23.27 -32.01 3.51
C PRO A 416 -23.80 -33.38 3.08
N ASN A 417 -23.62 -34.43 3.90
CA ASN A 417 -24.51 -35.59 3.81
C ASN A 417 -24.27 -36.61 4.92
N ARG A 418 -25.09 -36.58 5.99
CA ARG A 418 -25.55 -37.81 6.63
C ARG A 418 -26.70 -37.61 7.62
N GLN A 419 -27.87 -37.13 7.19
CA GLN A 419 -29.10 -37.42 7.93
C GLN A 419 -30.32 -37.67 7.02
N ARG A 420 -30.82 -38.91 7.13
CA ARG A 420 -32.22 -39.36 7.01
C ARG A 420 -32.83 -39.46 5.60
N ARG A 421 -32.81 -40.68 5.07
CA ARG A 421 -33.96 -41.28 4.37
C ARG A 421 -34.51 -42.42 5.23
N ALA A 422 -35.73 -42.25 5.72
CA ALA A 422 -36.61 -43.32 6.19
C ALA A 422 -38.04 -42.94 5.81
N GLY A 423 -38.66 -43.74 4.92
CA GLY A 423 -40.10 -43.77 4.56
C GLY A 423 -40.66 -42.48 3.91
N GLY A 424 -41.53 -42.47 2.91
CA GLY A 424 -42.35 -43.51 2.29
C GLY A 424 -43.54 -42.80 1.62
N THR A 425 -43.79 -43.18 0.35
CA THR A 425 -45.07 -43.12 -0.40
C THR A 425 -45.74 -41.78 -0.75
N GLY A 426 -45.99 -41.58 -2.07
CA GLY A 426 -47.32 -41.16 -2.55
C GLY A 426 -47.46 -40.00 -3.55
N ARG A 427 -47.39 -40.31 -4.86
CA ARG A 427 -48.09 -39.70 -6.04
C ARG A 427 -47.66 -38.33 -6.66
N PRO A 428 -47.61 -38.22 -8.02
CA PRO A 428 -47.48 -36.98 -8.81
C PRO A 428 -48.80 -36.62 -9.54
N PRO A 429 -48.85 -35.74 -10.57
CA PRO A 429 -48.30 -34.39 -10.77
C PRO A 429 -49.42 -33.35 -11.06
N PHE A 430 -49.15 -32.04 -10.94
CA PHE A 430 -49.98 -31.02 -11.60
C PHE A 430 -49.12 -29.82 -12.07
N ARG A 431 -49.19 -29.56 -13.38
CA ARG A 431 -48.90 -28.27 -14.07
C ARG A 431 -50.23 -27.85 -14.73
N PRO A 432 -50.41 -26.63 -15.28
CA PRO A 432 -49.59 -25.40 -15.21
C PRO A 432 -50.45 -24.13 -14.93
N ARG A 433 -49.83 -22.94 -14.80
CA ARG A 433 -50.26 -21.74 -15.58
C ARG A 433 -49.25 -20.60 -15.52
N ARG A 434 -49.17 -19.92 -16.66
CA ARG A 434 -48.25 -18.86 -17.09
C ARG A 434 -48.52 -17.53 -16.37
N ALA A 435 -47.45 -16.79 -16.08
CA ALA A 435 -47.32 -15.37 -16.40
C ALA A 435 -45.83 -14.98 -16.41
N SER A 436 -45.36 -14.50 -17.55
CA SER A 436 -44.09 -13.78 -17.77
C SER A 436 -44.40 -12.29 -17.94
N PRO A 437 -43.43 -11.39 -18.21
CA PRO A 437 -41.99 -11.35 -17.92
C PRO A 437 -41.58 -10.01 -17.25
N ARG A 438 -40.34 -9.92 -16.71
CA ARG A 438 -39.37 -8.81 -16.93
C ARG A 438 -38.23 -8.93 -15.92
N ALA A 439 -37.12 -9.50 -16.38
CA ALA A 439 -35.80 -9.31 -15.81
C ALA A 439 -34.82 -9.25 -16.98
N ALA A 440 -34.31 -8.04 -17.27
CA ALA A 440 -33.12 -7.82 -18.10
C ALA A 440 -32.70 -6.34 -17.97
N ALA A 441 -31.71 -6.09 -17.11
CA ALA A 441 -30.75 -4.98 -17.18
C ALA A 441 -29.61 -5.36 -16.22
N CYS A 442 -28.51 -5.93 -16.71
CA CYS A 442 -27.32 -5.20 -17.19
C CYS A 442 -26.83 -4.15 -16.17
N CYS A 443 -25.86 -4.54 -15.35
CA CYS A 443 -24.92 -3.61 -14.72
C CYS A 443 -23.68 -3.53 -15.62
N CYS A 444 -23.43 -2.33 -16.15
CA CYS A 444 -22.10 -1.85 -16.51
C CYS A 444 -21.50 -1.16 -15.29
#